data_AF-A0A8V0XYY4-F1
#
_entry.id   AF-A0A8V0XYY4-F1
#
_cell.length_a   1.000
_cell.length_b   1.000
_cell.length_c   1.000
_cell.angle_alpha   90.00
_cell.angle_beta   90.00
_cell.angle_gamma   90.00
#
_symmetry.space_group_name_H-M   'P 1'
#
loop_
_entity.id
_entity.type
_entity.pdbx_description
1 polymer ?
#
loop_
_entity_poly.entity_id
_entity_poly.type
_entity_poly.pdbx_seq_one_letter_code
_entity_poly.pdbx_strand_id
1 'polypeptide(L)'
;MVDITRLTTKYQHDRADQHICTSLLKTKTCSLERALRRTHRFQKWLRAKRLTPDLVQGLSSPMLRCPSQRLLDRIVRRYAEVPDAGSIYMDHLTDQDKLRLLYTLSVNSHPILLQIFPDVEGWPFPRYLGSCGRLVVSASTRPLRDFFRAAPEVAADLALQLLAVLHSMGTNDLNYFFYFTRVDVGTFGVFSNGHLFIRDASTLGIIDKEEGSQPIDGQQEYKDIFSCLTVDCQSAFVSCNSIREKQSLVMVCQELLPKLLRGKFLPPVQEKIDSFLQHCAEGLADDQDVNEAMAKLAQLLKPLRSCDSRFAYRYPDCKYSDKY
;
A
#
# COMPACT_ATOMS: atom_id res chain seq x y z
N MET A 1 14.19 0.93 -16.66
CA MET A 1 13.84 2.31 -16.29
C MET A 1 13.51 2.32 -14.80
N VAL A 2 14.02 3.31 -14.06
CA VAL A 2 13.86 3.41 -12.59
C VAL A 2 13.06 4.66 -12.23
N ASP A 3 12.30 4.61 -11.14
CA ASP A 3 11.63 5.77 -10.53
C ASP A 3 12.36 6.11 -9.22
N ILE A 4 12.59 7.41 -8.98
CA ILE A 4 13.25 7.91 -7.78
C ILE A 4 12.28 8.84 -7.07
N THR A 5 11.80 8.40 -5.91
CA THR A 5 10.80 9.14 -5.13
C THR A 5 11.34 9.50 -3.76
N ARG A 6 10.75 10.54 -3.15
CA ARG A 6 11.02 10.87 -1.74
C ARG A 6 10.03 10.12 -0.86
N LEU A 7 10.43 9.78 0.38
CA LEU A 7 9.52 9.20 1.38
C LEU A 7 8.27 10.05 1.58
N THR A 8 8.42 11.38 1.58
CA THR A 8 7.30 12.31 1.52
C THR A 8 7.66 13.56 0.74
N THR A 9 6.73 14.50 0.58
CA THR A 9 7.01 15.74 -0.15
C THR A 9 8.12 16.54 0.54
N LYS A 10 8.85 17.38 -0.22
CA LYS A 10 9.88 18.26 0.35
C LYS A 10 9.32 19.09 1.50
N TYR A 11 8.15 19.69 1.29
CA TYR A 11 7.49 20.53 2.29
C TYR A 11 7.18 19.76 3.59
N GLN A 12 6.67 18.53 3.49
CA GLN A 12 6.40 17.69 4.67
C GLN A 12 7.68 17.30 5.40
N HIS A 13 8.76 16.99 4.67
CA HIS A 13 10.07 16.77 5.28
C HIS A 13 10.59 18.00 6.03
N ASP A 14 10.53 19.18 5.41
CA ASP A 14 11.01 20.42 6.03
C ASP A 14 10.19 20.75 7.30
N ARG A 15 8.87 20.54 7.27
CA ARG A 15 7.99 20.70 8.45
C ARG A 15 8.31 19.69 9.54
N ALA A 16 8.53 18.42 9.20
CA ALA A 16 8.92 17.38 10.15
C ALA A 16 10.26 17.71 10.84
N ASP A 17 11.25 18.18 10.08
CA ASP A 17 12.57 18.52 10.58
C ASP A 17 12.53 19.67 11.58
N GLN A 18 11.80 20.74 11.22
CA GLN A 18 11.54 21.85 12.13
C GLN A 18 10.81 21.38 13.39
N HIS A 19 9.83 20.50 13.25
CA HIS A 19 9.08 19.96 14.39
C HIS A 19 9.96 19.13 15.33
N ILE A 20 10.83 18.27 14.79
CA ILE A 20 11.82 17.50 15.57
C ILE A 20 12.74 18.43 16.35
N CYS A 21 13.33 19.43 15.67
CA CYS A 21 14.32 20.31 16.30
C CYS A 21 13.71 21.24 17.35
N THR A 22 12.53 21.79 17.09
CA THR A 22 11.84 22.67 18.04
C THR A 22 11.33 21.88 19.25
N SER A 23 10.77 20.69 19.04
CA SER A 23 10.18 19.89 20.13
C SER A 23 11.23 19.23 21.03
N LEU A 24 12.33 18.71 20.46
CA LEU A 24 13.33 17.97 21.25
C LEU A 24 14.47 18.84 21.78
N LEU A 25 14.85 19.89 21.04
CA LEU A 25 16.05 20.68 21.33
C LEU A 25 15.77 22.18 21.47
N LYS A 26 14.52 22.63 21.31
CA LYS A 26 14.12 24.05 21.39
C LYS A 26 14.92 24.96 20.44
N THR A 27 15.34 24.43 19.29
CA THR A 27 16.14 25.14 18.27
C THR A 27 15.46 25.07 16.90
N LYS A 28 15.77 26.04 16.02
CA LYS A 28 15.23 26.09 14.64
C LYS A 28 15.80 24.99 13.74
N THR A 29 17.05 24.60 13.97
CA THR A 29 17.80 23.62 13.17
C THR A 29 18.66 22.77 14.09
N CYS A 30 18.79 21.48 13.77
CA CYS A 30 19.54 20.53 14.58
C CYS A 30 20.00 19.34 13.74
N SER A 31 20.93 18.55 14.28
CA SER A 31 21.21 17.22 13.73
C SER A 31 20.07 16.28 14.10
N LEU A 32 19.23 15.96 13.11
CA LEU A 32 18.06 15.11 13.29
C LEU A 32 18.41 13.74 13.84
N GLU A 33 19.49 13.14 13.34
CA GLU A 33 19.97 11.84 13.82
C GLU A 33 20.28 11.91 15.33
N ARG A 34 21.05 12.90 15.77
CA ARG A 34 21.38 13.08 17.20
C ARG A 34 20.15 13.38 18.04
N ALA A 35 19.21 14.16 17.52
CA ALA A 35 17.96 14.50 18.21
C ALA A 35 17.09 13.25 18.41
N LEU A 36 16.83 12.51 17.33
CA LEU A 36 16.01 11.30 17.35
C LEU A 36 16.65 10.18 18.17
N ARG A 37 17.98 10.05 18.15
CA ARG A 37 18.70 9.07 18.99
C ARG A 37 18.44 9.23 20.49
N ARG A 38 18.11 10.45 20.96
CA ARG A 38 17.83 10.73 22.38
C ARG A 38 16.39 10.43 22.81
N THR A 39 15.51 10.13 21.86
CA THR A 39 14.09 9.88 22.16
C THR A 39 13.92 8.57 22.92
N HIS A 40 12.94 8.56 23.83
CA HIS A 40 12.64 7.36 24.62
C HIS A 40 12.25 6.15 23.76
N ARG A 41 11.44 6.34 22.70
CA ARG A 41 11.10 5.25 21.77
C ARG A 41 12.34 4.65 21.11
N PHE A 42 13.25 5.48 20.60
CA PHE A 42 14.46 4.95 19.98
C PHE A 42 15.36 4.23 21.00
N GLN A 43 15.48 4.75 22.22
CA GLN A 43 16.21 4.07 23.30
C GLN A 43 15.62 2.70 23.65
N LYS A 44 14.29 2.55 23.59
CA LYS A 44 13.63 1.23 23.71
C LYS A 44 13.99 0.30 22.54
N TRP A 45 13.93 0.80 21.31
CA TRP A 45 14.30 0.03 20.10
C TRP A 45 15.75 -0.48 20.13
N LEU A 46 16.69 0.30 20.68
CA LEU A 46 18.09 -0.12 20.81
C LEU A 46 18.24 -1.37 21.69
N ARG A 47 17.45 -1.47 22.77
CA ARG A 47 17.48 -2.58 23.74
C ARG A 47 16.62 -3.76 23.31
N ALA A 48 15.70 -3.57 22.38
CA ALA A 48 14.80 -4.59 21.90
C ALA A 48 15.54 -5.61 21.02
N LYS A 49 15.29 -6.90 21.29
CA LYS A 49 15.79 -8.01 20.48
C LYS A 49 14.88 -8.36 19.31
N ARG A 50 13.60 -8.02 19.39
CA ARG A 50 12.56 -8.32 18.38
C ARG A 50 11.66 -7.11 18.23
N LEU A 51 11.15 -6.90 17.02
CA LEU A 51 10.17 -5.86 16.76
C LEU A 51 8.79 -6.35 17.24
N THR A 52 8.22 -5.69 18.23
CA THR A 52 6.97 -6.09 18.89
C THR A 52 5.89 -5.00 18.74
N PRO A 53 4.59 -5.35 18.87
CA PRO A 53 3.49 -4.38 18.71
C PRO A 53 3.62 -3.12 19.57
N ASP A 54 4.12 -3.23 20.80
CA ASP A 54 4.33 -2.09 21.72
C ASP A 54 5.38 -1.08 21.21
N LEU A 55 6.36 -1.55 20.43
CA LEU A 55 7.42 -0.68 19.88
C LEU A 55 6.94 0.17 18.71
N VAL A 56 5.92 -0.29 17.99
CA VAL A 56 5.32 0.36 16.82
C VAL A 56 3.97 1.03 17.11
N GLN A 57 3.44 0.87 18.32
CA GLN A 57 2.20 1.48 18.74
C GLN A 57 2.24 3.01 18.57
N GLY A 58 1.15 3.57 18.05
CA GLY A 58 1.00 5.01 17.84
C GLY A 58 1.76 5.57 16.63
N LEU A 59 2.42 4.74 15.82
CA LEU A 59 2.95 5.20 14.52
C LEU A 59 1.80 5.46 13.54
N SER A 60 1.94 6.48 12.70
CA SER A 60 0.87 6.95 11.81
C SER A 60 0.64 6.09 10.57
N SER A 61 1.55 5.16 10.27
CA SER A 61 1.48 4.29 9.11
C SER A 61 0.22 3.40 9.14
N PRO A 62 -0.63 3.42 8.09
CA PRO A 62 -1.79 2.54 8.03
C PRO A 62 -1.43 1.05 8.12
N MET A 63 -0.26 0.65 7.64
CA MET A 63 0.27 -0.72 7.73
C MET A 63 0.44 -1.20 9.17
N LEU A 64 0.69 -0.27 10.10
CA LEU A 64 0.94 -0.55 11.51
C LEU A 64 -0.26 -0.22 12.40
N ARG A 65 -1.44 0.01 11.81
CA ARG A 65 -2.68 0.23 12.57
C ARG A 65 -3.10 -1.01 13.37
N CYS A 66 -2.91 -2.19 12.77
CA CYS A 66 -3.28 -3.48 13.33
C CYS A 66 -2.05 -4.39 13.35
N PRO A 67 -1.01 -4.06 14.13
CA PRO A 67 0.26 -4.76 14.05
C PRO A 67 0.12 -6.18 14.63
N SER A 68 0.39 -7.18 13.80
CA SER A 68 0.57 -8.57 14.24
C SER A 68 2.06 -8.88 14.43
N GLN A 69 2.38 -9.86 15.27
CA GLN A 69 3.77 -10.23 15.47
C GLN A 69 4.35 -10.83 14.19
N ARG A 70 3.56 -11.60 13.44
CA ARG A 70 3.95 -12.18 12.14
C ARG A 70 4.29 -11.12 11.10
N LEU A 71 3.54 -10.02 11.04
CA LEU A 71 3.84 -8.89 10.14
C LEU A 71 5.16 -8.21 10.54
N LEU A 72 5.37 -7.97 11.84
CA LEU A 72 6.59 -7.32 12.34
C LEU A 72 7.84 -8.19 12.14
N ASP A 73 7.72 -9.50 12.36
CA ASP A 73 8.76 -10.47 12.04
C ASP A 73 9.12 -10.46 10.56
N ARG A 74 8.09 -10.38 9.68
CA ARG A 74 8.30 -10.30 8.24
C ARG A 74 9.04 -9.01 7.86
N ILE A 75 8.73 -7.88 8.51
CA ILE A 75 9.44 -6.61 8.32
C ILE A 75 10.93 -6.78 8.62
N VAL A 76 11.28 -7.30 9.79
CA VAL A 76 12.69 -7.48 10.17
C VAL A 76 13.38 -8.49 9.25
N ARG A 77 12.73 -9.62 8.97
CA ARG A 77 13.28 -10.70 8.14
C ARG A 77 13.57 -10.29 6.71
N ARG A 78 12.78 -9.38 6.13
CA ARG A 78 12.85 -8.98 4.72
C ARG A 78 13.39 -7.56 4.51
N TYR A 79 13.91 -6.91 5.56
CA TYR A 79 14.48 -5.58 5.43
C TYR A 79 15.77 -5.66 4.59
N ALA A 80 15.72 -5.15 3.37
CA ALA A 80 16.75 -5.34 2.36
C ALA A 80 17.92 -4.34 2.49
N GLU A 81 17.85 -3.41 3.44
CA GLU A 81 18.90 -2.42 3.69
C GLU A 81 20.06 -2.97 4.53
N VAL A 82 20.03 -4.26 4.86
CA VAL A 82 21.05 -4.95 5.66
C VAL A 82 21.53 -6.23 4.96
N PRO A 83 22.82 -6.59 5.10
CA PRO A 83 23.42 -7.74 4.41
C PRO A 83 22.91 -9.10 4.91
N ASP A 84 22.57 -9.22 6.19
CA ASP A 84 22.14 -10.48 6.84
C ASP A 84 20.61 -10.57 6.99
N ALA A 85 19.88 -10.39 5.89
CA ALA A 85 18.43 -10.55 5.87
C ALA A 85 18.03 -12.03 6.08
N GLY A 86 17.07 -12.29 6.97
CA GLY A 86 16.58 -13.65 7.23
C GLY A 86 16.18 -13.94 8.69
N SER A 87 16.68 -13.14 9.64
CA SER A 87 16.35 -13.25 11.06
C SER A 87 15.09 -12.46 11.42
N ILE A 88 14.32 -12.94 12.39
CA ILE A 88 13.23 -12.19 13.03
C ILE A 88 13.72 -11.29 14.18
N TYR A 89 14.98 -11.47 14.60
CA TYR A 89 15.60 -10.69 15.66
C TYR A 89 16.34 -9.48 15.08
N MET A 90 16.33 -8.38 15.82
CA MET A 90 16.93 -7.10 15.42
C MET A 90 18.43 -7.01 15.73
N ASP A 91 19.08 -8.10 16.16
CA ASP A 91 20.50 -8.10 16.56
C ASP A 91 21.46 -7.82 15.40
N HIS A 92 21.05 -8.12 14.17
CA HIS A 92 21.81 -7.85 12.94
C HIS A 92 21.64 -6.40 12.43
N LEU A 93 20.70 -5.63 13.00
CA LEU A 93 20.48 -4.23 12.63
C LEU A 93 21.40 -3.33 13.45
N THR A 94 22.22 -2.51 12.78
CA THR A 94 22.98 -1.46 13.47
C THR A 94 22.03 -0.42 14.06
N ASP A 95 22.51 0.41 14.99
CA ASP A 95 21.70 1.52 15.52
C ASP A 95 21.19 2.44 14.39
N GLN A 96 21.98 2.63 13.35
CA GLN A 96 21.59 3.45 12.20
C GLN A 96 20.47 2.78 11.40
N ASP A 97 20.52 1.45 11.22
CA ASP A 97 19.47 0.68 10.55
C ASP A 97 18.17 0.71 11.35
N LYS A 98 18.25 0.52 12.67
CA LYS A 98 17.09 0.64 13.57
C LYS A 98 16.46 2.02 13.48
N LEU A 99 17.27 3.09 13.45
CA LEU A 99 16.76 4.46 13.34
C LEU A 99 16.12 4.71 11.98
N ARG A 100 16.75 4.22 10.91
CA ARG A 100 16.24 4.33 9.55
C ARG A 100 14.93 3.59 9.38
N LEU A 101 14.82 2.37 9.91
CA LEU A 101 13.59 1.59 9.89
C LEU A 101 12.48 2.29 10.66
N LEU A 102 12.73 2.71 11.90
CA LEU A 102 11.76 3.45 12.71
C LEU A 102 11.29 4.73 12.01
N TYR A 103 12.22 5.53 11.48
CA TYR A 103 11.88 6.76 10.76
C TYR A 103 11.05 6.47 9.50
N THR A 104 11.42 5.45 8.72
CA THR A 104 10.70 5.06 7.51
C THR A 104 9.28 4.62 7.86
N LEU A 105 9.10 3.73 8.84
CA LEU A 105 7.78 3.30 9.32
C LEU A 105 6.92 4.44 9.87
N SER A 106 7.56 5.50 10.39
CA SER A 106 6.87 6.68 10.93
C SER A 106 6.46 7.67 9.84
N VAL A 107 7.20 7.73 8.73
CA VAL A 107 7.00 8.75 7.69
C VAL A 107 6.22 8.19 6.51
N ASN A 108 6.64 7.03 5.97
CA ASN A 108 5.98 6.39 4.85
C ASN A 108 6.40 4.90 4.77
N SER A 109 5.44 3.99 4.92
CA SER A 109 5.65 2.55 4.85
C SER A 109 5.80 1.99 3.43
N HIS A 110 5.56 2.80 2.38
CA HIS A 110 5.69 2.37 0.98
C HIS A 110 6.97 1.57 0.70
N PRO A 111 8.20 2.07 0.95
CA PRO A 111 9.41 1.27 0.70
C PRO A 111 9.49 -0.03 1.51
N ILE A 112 8.85 -0.11 2.68
CA ILE A 112 8.83 -1.34 3.48
C ILE A 112 7.90 -2.36 2.83
N LEU A 113 6.71 -1.95 2.38
CA LEU A 113 5.78 -2.83 1.66
C LEU A 113 6.42 -3.46 0.43
N LEU A 114 7.14 -2.65 -0.35
CA LEU A 114 7.84 -3.10 -1.56
C LEU A 114 8.94 -4.14 -1.27
N GLN A 115 9.57 -4.09 -0.09
CA GLN A 115 10.61 -5.05 0.32
C GLN A 115 10.00 -6.34 0.85
N ILE A 116 8.99 -6.22 1.72
CA ILE A 116 8.44 -7.37 2.44
C ILE A 116 7.42 -8.13 1.58
N PHE A 117 6.87 -7.53 0.53
CA PHE A 117 5.96 -8.16 -0.44
C PHE A 117 6.51 -7.96 -1.87
N PRO A 118 7.55 -8.71 -2.26
CA PRO A 118 8.27 -8.44 -3.51
C PRO A 118 7.53 -8.97 -4.75
N ASP A 119 7.78 -8.35 -5.90
CA ASP A 119 7.20 -8.71 -7.20
C ASP A 119 7.50 -10.16 -7.61
N VAL A 120 8.69 -10.65 -7.26
CA VAL A 120 9.11 -12.03 -7.55
C VAL A 120 8.31 -13.10 -6.82
N GLU A 121 7.59 -12.72 -5.75
CA GLU A 121 6.64 -13.58 -5.02
C GLU A 121 5.19 -13.41 -5.53
N GLY A 122 4.99 -12.69 -6.65
CA GLY A 122 3.68 -12.47 -7.24
C GLY A 122 2.91 -11.28 -6.67
N TRP A 123 3.51 -10.48 -5.78
CA TRP A 123 2.85 -9.31 -5.22
C TRP A 123 2.78 -8.16 -6.23
N PRO A 124 1.66 -7.39 -6.27
CA PRO A 124 1.44 -6.35 -7.25
C PRO A 124 2.14 -5.03 -6.86
N PHE A 125 3.41 -5.09 -6.46
CA PHE A 125 4.25 -3.91 -6.19
C PHE A 125 5.40 -3.78 -7.19
N PRO A 126 5.85 -2.55 -7.52
CA PRO A 126 7.08 -2.36 -8.27
C PRO A 126 8.28 -2.91 -7.51
N ARG A 127 9.24 -3.50 -8.24
CA ARG A 127 10.48 -3.99 -7.64
C ARG A 127 11.21 -2.88 -6.90
N TYR A 128 11.52 -3.14 -5.63
CA TYR A 128 12.40 -2.30 -4.83
C TYR A 128 13.86 -2.44 -5.30
N LEU A 129 14.56 -1.32 -5.48
CA LEU A 129 15.96 -1.31 -5.93
C LEU A 129 16.93 -0.75 -4.89
N GLY A 130 16.43 -0.12 -3.83
CA GLY A 130 17.23 0.44 -2.73
C GLY A 130 16.72 1.80 -2.27
N SER A 131 17.33 2.31 -1.21
CA SER A 131 17.11 3.71 -0.78
C SER A 131 18.40 4.35 -0.29
N CYS A 132 18.41 5.69 -0.30
CA CYS A 132 19.50 6.49 0.25
C CYS A 132 18.92 7.70 0.98
N GLY A 133 19.09 7.75 2.30
CA GLY A 133 18.46 8.77 3.14
C GLY A 133 16.95 8.75 3.02
N ARG A 134 16.36 9.81 2.44
CA ARG A 134 14.91 9.97 2.22
C ARG A 134 14.46 9.64 0.80
N LEU A 135 15.36 9.14 -0.04
CA LEU A 135 15.08 8.76 -1.41
C LEU A 135 14.92 7.26 -1.52
N VAL A 136 13.92 6.83 -2.28
CA VAL A 136 13.61 5.45 -2.59
C VAL A 136 13.72 5.26 -4.09
N VAL A 137 14.30 4.13 -4.50
CA VAL A 137 14.46 3.74 -5.91
C VAL A 137 13.66 2.46 -6.15
N SER A 138 12.80 2.49 -7.17
CA SER A 138 11.99 1.34 -7.56
C SER A 138 11.88 1.22 -9.08
N ALA A 139 11.33 0.10 -9.56
CA ALA A 139 11.01 -0.08 -10.97
C ALA A 139 9.97 0.96 -11.43
N SER A 140 10.23 1.58 -12.58
CA SER A 140 9.39 2.67 -13.08
C SER A 140 8.05 2.19 -13.66
N THR A 141 6.98 2.91 -13.36
CA THR A 141 5.63 2.69 -13.89
C THR A 141 5.06 4.00 -14.44
N ARG A 142 4.11 3.91 -15.37
CA ARG A 142 3.28 5.05 -15.78
C ARG A 142 2.04 5.13 -14.91
N PRO A 143 1.66 6.29 -14.37
CA PRO A 143 0.48 6.39 -13.51
C PRO A 143 -0.80 6.04 -14.28
N LEU A 144 -1.77 5.41 -13.61
CA LEU A 144 -3.02 4.95 -14.24
C LEU A 144 -3.78 6.07 -14.96
N ARG A 145 -3.66 7.32 -14.49
CA ARG A 145 -4.26 8.51 -15.11
C ARG A 145 -3.92 8.67 -16.59
N ASP A 146 -2.73 8.23 -17.01
CA ASP A 146 -2.27 8.33 -18.40
C ASP A 146 -3.10 7.45 -19.34
N PHE A 147 -3.85 6.49 -18.78
CA PHE A 147 -4.66 5.51 -19.51
C PHE A 147 -6.16 5.83 -19.50
N PHE A 148 -6.61 6.89 -18.82
CA PHE A 148 -8.04 7.28 -18.85
C PHE A 148 -8.53 7.63 -20.26
N ARG A 149 -7.63 8.02 -21.17
CA ARG A 149 -7.93 8.25 -22.59
C ARG A 149 -7.53 7.09 -23.51
N ALA A 150 -7.15 5.95 -22.95
CA ALA A 150 -6.80 4.78 -23.75
C ALA A 150 -8.01 4.20 -24.50
N ALA A 151 -7.73 3.35 -25.49
CA ALA A 151 -8.73 2.64 -26.27
C ALA A 151 -9.57 1.70 -25.37
N PRO A 152 -10.82 1.37 -25.76
CA PRO A 152 -11.74 0.58 -24.93
C PRO A 152 -11.16 -0.77 -24.48
N GLU A 153 -10.37 -1.43 -25.33
CA GLU A 153 -9.78 -2.74 -25.06
C GLU A 153 -8.69 -2.68 -23.98
N VAL A 154 -7.96 -1.56 -23.93
CA VAL A 154 -6.96 -1.29 -22.90
C VAL A 154 -7.67 -0.92 -21.59
N ALA A 155 -8.74 -0.12 -21.67
CA ALA A 155 -9.53 0.24 -20.50
C ALA A 155 -10.18 -0.99 -19.84
N ALA A 156 -10.78 -1.89 -20.64
CA ALA A 156 -11.33 -3.15 -20.17
C ALA A 156 -10.29 -4.01 -19.47
N ASP A 157 -9.09 -4.12 -20.05
CA ASP A 157 -8.02 -4.91 -19.47
C ASP A 157 -7.49 -4.33 -18.15
N LEU A 158 -7.23 -3.02 -18.09
CA LEU A 158 -6.76 -2.38 -16.87
C LEU A 158 -7.81 -2.45 -15.76
N ALA A 159 -9.10 -2.33 -16.09
CA ALA A 159 -10.18 -2.52 -15.13
C ALA A 159 -10.21 -3.95 -14.58
N LEU A 160 -10.03 -4.96 -15.44
CA LEU A 160 -9.93 -6.36 -15.02
C LEU A 160 -8.73 -6.64 -14.13
N GLN A 161 -7.56 -6.12 -14.50
CA GLN A 161 -6.37 -6.25 -13.67
C GLN A 161 -6.54 -5.55 -12.32
N LEU A 162 -7.19 -4.39 -12.29
CA LEU A 162 -7.49 -3.66 -11.05
C LEU A 162 -8.39 -4.47 -10.11
N LEU A 163 -9.44 -5.09 -10.64
CA LEU A 163 -10.32 -6.01 -9.87
C LEU A 163 -9.55 -7.23 -9.36
N ALA A 164 -8.69 -7.83 -10.19
CA ALA A 164 -7.86 -8.97 -9.80
C ALA A 164 -6.86 -8.61 -8.68
N VAL A 165 -6.21 -7.45 -8.78
CA VAL A 165 -5.33 -6.93 -7.72
C VAL A 165 -6.11 -6.76 -6.42
N LEU A 166 -7.26 -6.09 -6.44
CA LEU A 166 -8.09 -5.92 -5.24
C LEU A 166 -8.52 -7.25 -4.61
N HIS A 167 -8.85 -8.26 -5.44
CA HIS A 167 -9.17 -9.59 -4.96
C HIS A 167 -7.97 -10.24 -4.24
N SER A 168 -6.78 -10.21 -4.84
CA SER A 168 -5.55 -10.76 -4.23
C SER A 168 -5.13 -10.04 -2.93
N MET A 169 -5.48 -8.75 -2.82
CA MET A 169 -5.29 -7.96 -1.60
C MET A 169 -6.28 -8.36 -0.49
N GLY A 170 -7.46 -8.85 -0.86
CA GLY A 170 -8.48 -9.39 0.04
C GLY A 170 -8.17 -10.81 0.54
N THR A 171 -7.67 -11.65 -0.38
CA THR A 171 -7.46 -13.09 -0.22
C THR A 171 -6.13 -13.49 -0.85
N ASN A 172 -5.20 -14.01 -0.05
CA ASN A 172 -3.88 -14.49 -0.49
C ASN A 172 -3.38 -15.60 0.42
N ASP A 173 -2.37 -16.31 -0.06
CA ASP A 173 -1.77 -17.48 0.59
C ASP A 173 -1.11 -17.17 1.94
N LEU A 174 -0.82 -15.89 2.23
CA LEU A 174 -0.26 -15.47 3.51
C LEU A 174 -1.32 -15.05 4.52
N ASN A 175 -2.61 -15.10 4.21
CA ASN A 175 -3.70 -14.67 5.09
C ASN A 175 -3.55 -13.22 5.59
N TYR A 176 -2.99 -12.33 4.77
CA TYR A 176 -2.98 -10.89 5.05
C TYR A 176 -4.12 -10.21 4.32
N PHE A 177 -4.86 -9.35 5.00
CA PHE A 177 -5.86 -8.48 4.39
C PHE A 177 -5.30 -7.08 4.21
N PHE A 178 -5.16 -6.67 2.95
CA PHE A 178 -4.69 -5.34 2.58
C PHE A 178 -5.88 -4.43 2.31
N TYR A 179 -5.81 -3.21 2.84
CA TYR A 179 -6.84 -2.22 2.61
C TYR A 179 -6.27 -0.84 2.34
N PHE A 180 -6.94 -0.07 1.49
CA PHE A 180 -6.60 1.33 1.28
C PHE A 180 -7.34 2.20 2.29
N THR A 181 -6.61 3.16 2.87
CA THR A 181 -7.20 4.29 3.60
C THR A 181 -7.61 5.44 2.68
N ARG A 182 -7.02 5.49 1.49
CA ARG A 182 -7.34 6.41 0.40
C ARG A 182 -6.85 5.82 -0.91
N VAL A 183 -7.60 6.05 -1.98
CA VAL A 183 -7.23 5.74 -3.36
C VAL A 183 -7.33 7.01 -4.19
N ASP A 184 -6.34 7.25 -5.05
CA ASP A 184 -6.33 8.34 -6.01
C ASP A 184 -5.68 7.91 -7.34
N VAL A 185 -5.64 8.83 -8.31
CA VAL A 185 -5.17 8.56 -9.67
C VAL A 185 -3.67 8.20 -9.76
N GLY A 186 -2.91 8.40 -8.67
CA GLY A 186 -1.51 8.04 -8.52
C GLY A 186 -1.27 6.72 -7.79
N THR A 187 -2.29 6.13 -7.17
CA THR A 187 -2.21 4.87 -6.40
C THR A 187 -1.75 3.70 -7.27
N PHE A 188 -2.27 3.61 -8.50
CA PHE A 188 -1.95 2.53 -9.42
C PHE A 188 -1.09 3.02 -10.58
N GLY A 189 -0.28 2.11 -11.13
CA GLY A 189 0.54 2.35 -12.31
C GLY A 189 0.58 1.14 -13.22
N VAL A 190 1.06 1.35 -14.44
CA VAL A 190 1.15 0.33 -15.48
C VAL A 190 2.60 0.27 -15.99
N PHE A 191 3.17 -0.94 -16.06
CA PHE A 191 4.47 -1.15 -16.68
C PHE A 191 4.39 -1.09 -18.21
N SER A 192 5.54 -1.02 -18.87
CA SER A 192 5.62 -1.01 -20.34
C SER A 192 5.00 -2.25 -21.01
N ASN A 193 4.96 -3.38 -20.30
CA ASN A 193 4.35 -4.63 -20.75
C ASN A 193 2.82 -4.69 -20.53
N GLY A 194 2.20 -3.63 -20.00
CA GLY A 194 0.76 -3.52 -19.82
C GLY A 194 0.23 -4.04 -18.48
N HIS A 195 1.08 -4.57 -17.59
CA HIS A 195 0.62 -4.99 -16.27
C HIS A 195 0.39 -3.82 -15.32
N LEU A 196 -0.73 -3.88 -14.58
CA LEU A 196 -1.13 -2.95 -13.55
C LEU A 196 -0.59 -3.38 -12.18
N PHE A 197 -0.08 -2.40 -11.43
CA PHE A 197 0.54 -2.56 -10.11
C PHE A 197 0.11 -1.43 -9.16
N ILE A 198 0.26 -1.66 -7.86
CA ILE A 198 0.12 -0.65 -6.81
C ILE A 198 1.40 0.19 -6.79
N ARG A 199 1.34 1.34 -7.45
CA ARG A 199 2.46 2.27 -7.59
C ARG A 199 2.75 3.01 -6.29
N ASP A 200 1.71 3.45 -5.59
CA ASP A 200 1.84 4.10 -4.28
C ASP A 200 1.14 3.25 -3.22
N ALA A 201 1.95 2.75 -2.29
CA ALA A 201 1.54 1.88 -1.19
C ALA A 201 1.47 2.63 0.15
N SER A 202 1.67 3.95 0.16
CA SER A 202 1.74 4.76 1.39
C SER A 202 0.42 4.79 2.17
N THR A 203 -0.71 4.53 1.51
CA THR A 203 -2.05 4.51 2.11
C THR A 203 -2.54 3.10 2.43
N LEU A 204 -1.73 2.06 2.18
CA LEU A 204 -2.08 0.68 2.46
C LEU A 204 -1.92 0.33 3.94
N GLY A 205 -2.99 -0.20 4.52
CA GLY A 205 -2.97 -0.92 5.77
C GLY A 205 -3.00 -2.42 5.59
N ILE A 206 -2.59 -3.14 6.64
CA ILE A 206 -2.54 -4.61 6.67
C ILE A 206 -3.20 -5.08 7.96
N ILE A 207 -4.06 -6.08 7.83
CA ILE A 207 -4.57 -6.88 8.94
C ILE A 207 -4.11 -8.31 8.73
N ASP A 208 -3.56 -8.91 9.77
CA ASP A 208 -3.26 -10.33 9.80
C ASP A 208 -4.53 -11.11 10.14
N LYS A 209 -5.04 -11.91 9.19
CA LYS A 209 -6.24 -12.74 9.42
C LYS A 209 -5.92 -14.03 10.16
N GLU A 210 -4.66 -14.42 10.27
CA GLU A 210 -4.23 -15.66 10.94
C GLU A 210 -3.99 -15.44 12.43
N GLU A 211 -3.24 -14.39 12.80
CA GLU A 211 -3.09 -14.01 14.21
C GLU A 211 -4.28 -13.18 14.73
N GLY A 212 -5.08 -12.61 13.81
CA GLY A 212 -6.15 -11.68 14.13
C GLY A 212 -5.64 -10.31 14.58
N SER A 213 -6.57 -9.41 14.90
CA SER A 213 -6.24 -8.14 15.55
C SER A 213 -6.15 -8.38 17.05
N GLN A 214 -4.95 -8.34 17.63
CA GLN A 214 -4.85 -8.33 19.08
C GLN A 214 -5.44 -7.02 19.62
N PRO A 215 -6.36 -7.07 20.60
CA PRO A 215 -6.77 -5.86 21.29
C PRO A 215 -5.51 -5.29 21.95
N ILE A 216 -5.08 -4.14 21.46
CA ILE A 216 -4.12 -3.32 22.21
C ILE A 216 -4.86 -3.02 23.53
N ASP A 217 -4.41 -3.67 24.60
CA ASP A 217 -4.98 -3.53 25.94
C ASP A 217 -5.15 -2.03 26.23
N GLY A 218 -6.26 -1.65 26.87
CA GLY A 218 -6.85 -0.30 26.92
C GLY A 218 -6.00 0.82 27.55
N GLN A 219 -4.68 0.69 27.53
CA GLN A 219 -3.70 1.71 27.80
C GLN A 219 -3.76 2.79 26.71
N GLN A 220 -3.91 4.02 27.19
CA GLN A 220 -3.81 5.25 26.42
C GLN A 220 -2.64 5.20 25.45
N GLU A 221 -2.93 5.34 24.15
CA GLU A 221 -1.91 5.24 23.10
C GLU A 221 -0.73 6.15 23.36
N TYR A 222 0.46 5.55 23.42
CA TYR A 222 1.70 6.29 23.54
C TYR A 222 1.98 7.05 22.24
N LYS A 223 1.70 8.35 22.25
CA LYS A 223 2.08 9.29 21.19
C LYS A 223 3.41 9.95 21.53
N ASP A 224 4.30 9.99 20.56
CA ASP A 224 5.57 10.70 20.66
C ASP A 224 5.93 11.42 19.35
N ILE A 225 7.17 11.89 19.23
CA ILE A 225 7.62 12.62 18.03
C ILE A 225 7.44 11.80 16.75
N PHE A 226 7.57 10.46 16.82
CA PHE A 226 7.44 9.58 15.66
C PHE A 226 5.98 9.39 15.23
N SER A 227 5.03 9.52 16.16
CA SER A 227 3.59 9.47 15.87
C SER A 227 3.11 10.60 14.96
N CYS A 228 3.87 11.71 14.88
CA CYS A 228 3.37 12.97 14.30
C CYS A 228 4.32 13.61 13.28
N LEU A 229 5.22 12.83 12.67
CA LEU A 229 6.17 13.40 11.68
C LEU A 229 5.47 13.87 10.40
N THR A 230 4.37 13.24 10.01
CA THR A 230 3.66 13.51 8.75
C THR A 230 2.20 13.90 8.91
N VAL A 231 1.62 13.69 10.09
CA VAL A 231 0.22 13.95 10.42
C VAL A 231 0.14 14.73 11.74
N ASP A 232 -0.92 15.51 11.90
CA ASP A 232 -1.15 16.25 13.14
C ASP A 232 -1.45 15.26 14.29
N CYS A 233 -0.79 15.43 15.45
CA CYS A 233 -0.90 14.51 16.61
C CYS A 233 -2.33 14.31 17.16
N GLN A 234 -3.27 15.14 16.72
CA GLN A 234 -4.65 15.16 17.20
C GLN A 234 -5.56 14.14 16.49
N SER A 235 -5.10 13.48 15.43
CA SER A 235 -5.90 12.44 14.77
C SER A 235 -6.26 11.31 15.72
N ALA A 236 -7.55 10.96 15.77
CA ALA A 236 -8.06 9.84 16.55
C ALA A 236 -7.62 8.51 15.95
N PHE A 237 -7.34 7.54 16.81
CA PHE A 237 -7.11 6.17 16.38
C PHE A 237 -8.39 5.56 15.84
N VAL A 238 -8.25 4.84 14.74
CA VAL A 238 -9.34 4.12 14.11
C VAL A 238 -9.14 2.64 14.43
N SER A 239 -10.10 2.06 15.17
CA SER A 239 -10.03 0.65 15.57
C SER A 239 -9.95 -0.29 14.37
N CYS A 240 -9.18 -1.38 14.51
CA CYS A 240 -9.07 -2.43 13.51
C CYS A 240 -10.42 -3.00 13.09
N ASN A 241 -11.37 -3.09 14.04
CA ASN A 241 -12.70 -3.65 13.81
C ASN A 241 -13.59 -2.75 12.95
N SER A 242 -13.22 -1.49 12.72
CA SER A 242 -13.98 -0.57 11.87
C SER A 242 -13.65 -0.71 10.37
N ILE A 243 -12.62 -1.50 10.04
CA ILE A 243 -12.12 -1.68 8.69
C ILE A 243 -12.99 -2.73 7.98
N ARG A 244 -13.78 -2.27 7.02
CA ARG A 244 -14.63 -3.14 6.20
C ARG A 244 -13.81 -3.81 5.10
N GLU A 245 -14.06 -5.09 4.83
CA GLU A 245 -13.32 -5.84 3.80
C GLU A 245 -13.45 -5.22 2.41
N LYS A 246 -14.60 -4.61 2.11
CA LYS A 246 -14.90 -4.02 0.80
C LYS A 246 -14.52 -2.57 0.62
N GLN A 247 -14.02 -1.89 1.65
CA GLN A 247 -13.78 -0.45 1.55
C GLN A 247 -12.86 -0.08 0.37
N SER A 248 -11.82 -0.88 0.11
CA SER A 248 -10.88 -0.67 -0.99
C SER A 248 -11.58 -0.76 -2.36
N LEU A 249 -12.49 -1.72 -2.49
CA LEU A 249 -13.26 -1.93 -3.71
C LEU A 249 -14.22 -0.76 -3.95
N VAL A 250 -14.95 -0.34 -2.91
CA VAL A 250 -15.85 0.82 -2.98
C VAL A 250 -15.07 2.08 -3.37
N MET A 251 -13.91 2.34 -2.76
CA MET A 251 -13.05 3.48 -3.11
C MET A 251 -12.62 3.45 -4.58
N VAL A 252 -12.23 2.27 -5.09
CA VAL A 252 -11.84 2.10 -6.50
C VAL A 252 -13.02 2.30 -7.45
N CYS A 253 -14.20 1.81 -7.09
CA CYS A 253 -15.44 2.00 -7.84
C CYS A 253 -15.91 3.46 -7.88
N GLN A 254 -15.62 4.23 -6.83
CA GLN A 254 -15.92 5.66 -6.80
C GLN A 254 -14.87 6.46 -7.58
N GLU A 255 -13.58 6.17 -7.39
CA GLU A 255 -12.51 7.07 -7.82
C GLU A 255 -11.84 6.71 -9.14
N LEU A 256 -11.76 5.43 -9.51
CA LEU A 256 -10.90 4.97 -10.61
C LEU A 256 -11.66 4.33 -11.75
N LEU A 257 -12.53 3.35 -11.47
CA LEU A 257 -13.22 2.60 -12.51
C LEU A 257 -14.10 3.48 -13.41
N PRO A 258 -14.86 4.47 -12.90
CA PRO A 258 -15.64 5.36 -13.76
C PRO A 258 -14.76 6.19 -14.69
N LYS A 259 -13.57 6.62 -14.23
CA LYS A 259 -12.61 7.39 -15.04
C LYS A 259 -11.98 6.54 -16.14
N LEU A 260 -11.88 5.22 -15.93
CA LEU A 260 -11.39 4.28 -16.93
C LEU A 260 -12.46 3.89 -17.95
N LEU A 261 -13.69 3.62 -17.51
CA LEU A 261 -14.70 2.89 -18.30
C LEU A 261 -15.84 3.74 -18.86
N ARG A 262 -16.16 4.90 -18.27
CA ARG A 262 -17.33 5.68 -18.68
C ARG A 262 -17.20 6.17 -20.13
N GLY A 263 -18.22 5.90 -20.93
CA GLY A 263 -18.31 6.33 -22.33
C GLY A 263 -17.29 5.66 -23.27
N LYS A 264 -16.70 4.53 -22.87
CA LYS A 264 -15.73 3.78 -23.69
C LYS A 264 -16.38 2.77 -24.62
N PHE A 265 -17.57 2.31 -24.28
CA PHE A 265 -18.25 1.25 -25.00
C PHE A 265 -19.56 1.75 -25.62
N LEU A 266 -20.04 1.05 -26.64
CA LEU A 266 -21.36 1.33 -27.23
C LEU A 266 -22.48 0.75 -26.35
N PRO A 267 -23.69 1.34 -26.35
CA PRO A 267 -24.88 0.69 -25.80
C PRO A 267 -25.14 -0.66 -26.50
N PRO A 268 -25.66 -1.68 -25.79
CA PRO A 268 -26.11 -1.69 -24.39
C PRO A 268 -24.99 -2.05 -23.38
N VAL A 269 -23.75 -2.26 -23.83
CA VAL A 269 -22.64 -2.69 -22.97
C VAL A 269 -22.30 -1.59 -21.95
N GLN A 270 -22.23 -0.34 -22.40
CA GLN A 270 -21.93 0.79 -21.52
C GLN A 270 -22.94 0.95 -20.38
N GLU A 271 -24.23 0.80 -20.68
CA GLU A 271 -25.32 0.93 -19.69
C GLU A 271 -25.20 -0.13 -18.59
N LYS A 272 -24.84 -1.37 -18.95
CA LYS A 272 -24.58 -2.44 -17.98
C LYS A 272 -23.35 -2.15 -17.13
N ILE A 273 -22.27 -1.66 -17.74
CA ILE A 273 -21.06 -1.25 -17.00
C ILE A 273 -21.39 -0.16 -15.99
N ASP A 274 -22.07 0.90 -16.44
CA ASP A 274 -22.42 2.03 -15.57
C ASP A 274 -23.34 1.60 -14.42
N SER A 275 -24.28 0.68 -14.67
CA SER A 275 -25.10 0.06 -13.62
C SER A 275 -24.25 -0.69 -12.59
N PHE A 276 -23.34 -1.58 -13.01
CA PHE A 276 -22.48 -2.29 -12.04
C PHE A 276 -21.57 -1.36 -11.24
N LEU A 277 -21.04 -0.30 -11.86
CA LEU A 277 -20.21 0.69 -11.18
C LEU A 277 -21.01 1.47 -10.13
N GLN A 278 -22.25 1.85 -10.44
CA GLN A 278 -23.14 2.52 -9.50
C GLN A 278 -23.41 1.64 -8.28
N HIS A 279 -23.79 0.37 -8.49
CA HIS A 279 -24.03 -0.58 -7.39
C HIS A 279 -22.78 -0.76 -6.50
N CYS A 280 -21.59 -0.83 -7.09
CA CYS A 280 -20.35 -0.94 -6.33
C CYS A 280 -20.02 0.33 -5.52
N ALA A 281 -20.29 1.51 -6.09
CA ALA A 281 -19.99 2.78 -5.45
C ALA A 281 -20.94 3.11 -4.29
N GLU A 282 -22.18 2.62 -4.32
CA GLU A 282 -23.18 2.87 -3.28
C GLU A 282 -22.87 2.10 -1.98
N GLY A 283 -22.30 0.90 -2.05
CA GLY A 283 -21.59 0.24 -0.94
C GLY A 283 -22.33 0.13 0.41
N LEU A 284 -23.68 0.10 0.43
CA LEU A 284 -24.47 0.44 1.64
C LEU A 284 -25.51 -0.57 2.12
N ALA A 285 -25.62 -1.82 1.63
CA ALA A 285 -26.61 -2.74 2.22
C ALA A 285 -26.18 -4.21 2.36
N ASP A 286 -25.57 -4.82 1.34
CA ASP A 286 -25.14 -6.22 1.43
C ASP A 286 -23.73 -6.39 0.85
N ASP A 287 -22.90 -7.04 1.64
CA ASP A 287 -21.57 -7.44 1.26
C ASP A 287 -21.62 -8.48 0.13
N GLN A 288 -22.64 -9.32 0.03
CA GLN A 288 -22.71 -10.31 -1.03
C GLN A 288 -22.95 -9.66 -2.42
N ASP A 289 -23.77 -8.61 -2.45
CA ASP A 289 -24.19 -7.92 -3.68
C ASP A 289 -23.04 -7.21 -4.40
N VAL A 290 -22.13 -6.57 -3.66
CA VAL A 290 -21.00 -5.83 -4.26
C VAL A 290 -20.03 -6.78 -4.98
N ASN A 291 -19.73 -7.93 -4.37
CA ASN A 291 -18.84 -8.92 -4.98
C ASN A 291 -19.48 -9.55 -6.22
N GLU A 292 -20.77 -9.83 -6.17
CA GLU A 292 -21.51 -10.37 -7.32
C GLU A 292 -21.55 -9.37 -8.49
N ALA A 293 -21.82 -8.09 -8.21
CA ALA A 293 -21.81 -7.04 -9.22
C ALA A 293 -20.43 -6.92 -9.89
N MET A 294 -19.34 -7.00 -9.12
CA MET A 294 -17.98 -6.94 -9.66
C MET A 294 -17.56 -8.20 -10.41
N ALA A 295 -18.03 -9.37 -10.00
CA ALA A 295 -17.85 -10.60 -10.76
C ALA A 295 -18.57 -10.52 -12.13
N LYS A 296 -19.80 -9.98 -12.16
CA LYS A 296 -20.55 -9.75 -13.40
C LYS A 296 -19.88 -8.69 -14.29
N LEU A 297 -19.36 -7.61 -13.70
CA LEU A 297 -18.57 -6.61 -14.43
C LEU A 297 -17.33 -7.24 -15.05
N ALA A 298 -16.58 -8.04 -14.28
CA ALA A 298 -15.40 -8.73 -14.79
C ALA A 298 -15.75 -9.69 -15.94
N GLN A 299 -16.84 -10.45 -15.83
CA GLN A 299 -17.31 -11.30 -16.92
C GLN A 299 -17.68 -10.50 -18.18
N LEU A 300 -18.32 -9.33 -18.02
CA LEU A 300 -18.67 -8.45 -19.13
C LEU A 300 -17.45 -7.84 -19.82
N LEU A 301 -16.42 -7.47 -19.05
CA LEU A 301 -15.19 -6.87 -19.58
C LEU A 301 -14.24 -7.88 -20.21
N LYS A 302 -14.27 -9.14 -19.76
CA LYS A 302 -13.34 -10.20 -20.19
C LYS A 302 -13.22 -10.34 -21.72
N PRO A 303 -14.32 -10.45 -22.50
CA PRO A 303 -14.24 -10.59 -23.95
C PRO A 303 -13.90 -9.28 -24.67
N LEU A 304 -13.93 -8.13 -23.99
CA LEU A 304 -13.63 -6.82 -24.58
C LEU A 304 -12.12 -6.52 -24.60
N ARG A 305 -11.31 -7.45 -24.09
CA ARG A 305 -9.84 -7.35 -24.09
C ARG A 305 -9.26 -7.70 -25.45
N SER A 306 -8.20 -6.99 -25.84
CA SER A 306 -7.44 -7.35 -27.05
C SER A 306 -6.60 -8.61 -26.85
N CYS A 307 -6.71 -9.57 -27.78
CA CYS A 307 -5.82 -10.73 -27.86
C CYS A 307 -4.58 -10.40 -28.73
N ASP A 308 -3.57 -9.76 -28.13
CA ASP A 308 -2.34 -9.32 -28.82
C ASP A 308 -1.10 -9.88 -28.08
N SER A 309 -0.16 -10.43 -28.86
CA SER A 309 1.13 -10.98 -28.43
C SER A 309 1.97 -10.03 -27.57
N ARG A 310 1.79 -8.71 -27.70
CA ARG A 310 2.43 -7.70 -26.85
C ARG A 310 2.06 -7.85 -25.37
N PHE A 311 0.93 -8.48 -25.05
CA PHE A 311 0.45 -8.72 -23.70
C PHE A 311 0.70 -10.17 -23.31
N ALA A 312 1.97 -10.50 -23.06
CA ALA A 312 2.43 -11.87 -22.82
C ALA A 312 1.68 -12.61 -21.68
N TYR A 313 1.18 -11.88 -20.67
CA TYR A 313 0.44 -12.45 -19.54
C TYR A 313 -0.95 -12.97 -19.84
N ARG A 314 -1.53 -12.57 -20.98
CA ARG A 314 -2.87 -12.99 -21.39
C ARG A 314 -2.91 -13.59 -22.78
N TYR A 315 -1.84 -13.41 -23.57
CA TYR A 315 -1.78 -13.90 -24.94
C TYR A 315 -1.92 -15.43 -25.07
N PRO A 316 -1.25 -16.25 -24.23
CA PRO A 316 -1.42 -17.70 -24.29
C PRO A 316 -2.87 -18.12 -24.02
N ASP A 317 -3.48 -17.57 -22.96
CA ASP A 317 -4.86 -17.88 -22.61
C ASP A 317 -5.82 -17.42 -23.71
N CYS A 318 -5.61 -16.23 -24.29
CA CYS A 318 -6.50 -15.71 -25.32
C CYS A 318 -6.42 -16.44 -26.65
N LYS A 319 -5.27 -17.02 -26.96
CA LYS A 319 -5.05 -17.73 -28.22
C LYS A 319 -5.48 -19.18 -28.16
N TYR A 320 -5.34 -19.83 -27.00
CA TYR A 320 -5.45 -21.27 -26.89
C TYR A 320 -6.57 -21.75 -25.95
N SER A 321 -7.28 -20.85 -25.27
CA SER A 321 -8.41 -21.21 -24.40
C SER A 321 -9.73 -20.79 -25.02
N ASP A 322 -10.60 -21.77 -25.27
CA ASP A 322 -12.00 -21.53 -25.68
C ASP A 322 -12.80 -20.77 -24.61
N LYS A 323 -12.26 -20.65 -23.39
CA LYS A 323 -12.85 -19.95 -22.25
C LYS A 323 -12.42 -18.49 -22.13
N TYR A 324 -11.62 -17.97 -23.07
CA TYR A 324 -11.09 -16.60 -23.00
C TYR A 324 -12.10 -15.55 -23.43
#